data_AF-A0A7V9HBL7-F1
#
_entry.id   AF-A0A7V9HBL7-F1
#
_cell.length_a   1.000
_cell.length_b   1.000
_cell.length_c   1.000
_cell.angle_alpha   90.00
_cell.angle_beta   90.00
_cell.angle_gamma   90.00
#
_symmetry.space_group_name_H-M   'P 1'
#
loop_
_entity.id
_entity.type
_entity.pdbx_description
1 polymer ?
#
loop_
_entity_poly.entity_id
_entity_poly.type
_entity_poly.pdbx_seq_one_letter_code
_entity_poly.pdbx_strand_id
1 'polypeptide(L)'
;LQVARLAGLPAGVIDRAKTILGELERQDRERPKRAVVDDLPLFAAQARAPASPSPARDPLREAMAAFDPDAMSPREALDALYRLKRLGA
;
A
#
# COMPACT_ATOMS: atom_id res chain seq x y z
N LEU A 1 8.19 -8.57 -14.73
CA LEU A 1 8.90 -8.26 -15.99
C LEU A 1 8.50 -6.94 -16.66
N GLN A 2 7.25 -6.48 -16.56
CA GLN A 2 6.79 -5.19 -17.11
C GLN A 2 7.63 -4.00 -16.66
N VAL A 3 7.94 -3.92 -15.36
CA VAL A 3 8.75 -2.84 -14.77
C VAL A 3 10.22 -2.88 -15.24
N ALA A 4 10.77 -4.08 -15.51
CA ALA A 4 12.13 -4.21 -16.01
C ALA A 4 12.30 -3.62 -17.43
N ARG A 5 11.26 -3.67 -18.26
CA ARG A 5 11.24 -2.98 -19.56
C ARG A 5 11.25 -1.45 -19.39
N LEU A 6 10.49 -0.93 -18.44
CA LEU A 6 10.44 0.50 -18.13
C LEU A 6 11.76 1.01 -17.54
N ALA A 7 12.50 0.13 -16.86
CA ALA A 7 13.84 0.41 -16.33
C ALA A 7 14.97 0.31 -17.39
N GLY A 8 14.64 0.06 -18.66
CA GLY A 8 15.62 0.07 -19.76
C GLY A 8 16.55 -1.14 -19.82
N LEU A 9 16.18 -2.27 -19.22
CA LEU A 9 17.01 -3.49 -19.29
C LEU A 9 17.07 -4.04 -20.74
N PRO A 10 18.23 -4.56 -21.18
CA PRO A 10 18.36 -5.14 -22.52
C PRO A 10 17.40 -6.31 -22.77
N ALA A 11 16.85 -6.42 -23.99
CA ALA A 11 15.84 -7.42 -24.33
C ALA A 11 16.31 -8.87 -24.05
N GLY A 12 17.55 -9.20 -24.38
CA GLY A 12 18.12 -10.53 -24.12
C GLY A 12 18.17 -10.92 -22.63
N VAL A 13 18.31 -9.94 -21.73
CA VAL A 13 18.28 -10.16 -20.28
C VAL A 13 16.85 -10.49 -19.82
N ILE A 14 15.86 -9.79 -20.37
CA ILE A 14 14.45 -9.99 -20.07
C ILE A 14 13.98 -11.36 -20.57
N ASP A 15 14.42 -11.78 -21.75
CA ASP A 15 14.05 -13.07 -22.32
C ASP A 15 14.67 -14.24 -21.56
N ARG A 16 15.94 -14.14 -21.16
CA ARG A 16 16.55 -15.13 -20.26
C ARG A 16 15.82 -15.23 -18.93
N ALA A 17 15.43 -14.08 -18.35
CA ALA A 17 14.69 -14.05 -17.10
C ALA A 17 13.29 -14.70 -17.22
N LYS A 18 12.60 -14.57 -18.37
CA LYS A 18 11.33 -15.27 -18.62
C LYS A 18 11.50 -16.79 -18.58
N THR A 19 12.55 -17.31 -19.21
CA THR A 19 12.82 -18.76 -19.24
C THR A 19 13.05 -19.30 -17.84
N ILE A 20 13.91 -18.64 -17.06
CA ILE A 20 14.22 -19.05 -15.68
C ILE A 20 12.96 -18.97 -14.79
N LEU A 21 12.16 -17.92 -14.93
CA LEU A 21 10.92 -17.78 -14.18
C LEU A 21 9.94 -18.93 -14.49
N GLY A 22 9.80 -19.28 -15.78
CA GLY A 22 8.94 -20.39 -16.19
C GLY A 22 9.41 -21.75 -15.64
N GLU A 23 10.72 -21.97 -15.51
CA GLU A 23 11.28 -23.16 -14.87
C GLU A 23 10.96 -23.21 -13.38
N LEU A 24 11.13 -22.09 -12.67
CA LEU A 24 10.82 -21.98 -11.24
C LEU A 24 9.33 -22.16 -10.94
N GLU A 25 8.45 -21.59 -11.77
CA GLU A 25 7.00 -21.74 -11.63
C GLU A 25 6.55 -23.19 -11.88
N ARG A 26 7.17 -23.88 -12.84
CA ARG A 26 6.91 -25.31 -13.07
C ARG A 26 7.37 -26.14 -11.87
N GLN A 27 8.54 -25.84 -11.30
CA GLN A 27 9.03 -26.52 -10.11
C GLN A 27 8.16 -26.29 -8.86
N ASP A 28 7.60 -25.09 -8.67
CA ASP A 28 6.66 -24.83 -7.55
C ASP A 28 5.32 -25.55 -7.73
N ARG A 29 4.83 -25.70 -8.98
CA ARG A 29 3.61 -26.47 -9.28
C ARG A 29 3.77 -27.99 -9.10
N GLU A 30 4.95 -28.53 -9.42
CA GLU A 30 5.23 -29.97 -9.34
C GLU A 30 5.55 -30.43 -7.90
N ARG A 31 5.82 -29.51 -6.96
CA ARG A 31 5.96 -29.83 -5.54
C ARG A 31 4.58 -30.00 -4.90
N PRO A 32 4.19 -31.21 -4.44
CA PRO A 32 2.91 -31.40 -3.78
C PRO A 32 2.98 -30.77 -2.39
N LYS A 33 2.45 -29.55 -2.25
CA LYS A 33 2.07 -28.98 -0.95
C LYS A 33 0.88 -29.80 -0.44
N ARG A 34 1.18 -30.97 0.15
CA ARG A 34 0.24 -31.90 0.79
C ARG A 34 -0.72 -31.13 1.71
N ALA A 35 -1.93 -30.90 1.22
CA ALA A 35 -3.20 -31.07 1.92
C ALA A 35 -3.57 -30.14 3.11
N VAL A 36 -3.00 -28.94 3.27
CA VAL A 36 -3.41 -28.01 4.37
C VAL A 36 -3.75 -26.59 3.91
N VAL A 37 -3.60 -26.23 2.62
CA VAL A 37 -3.78 -24.84 2.16
C VAL A 37 -5.10 -24.60 1.42
N ASP A 38 -5.81 -25.66 1.00
CA ASP A 38 -7.00 -25.55 0.15
C ASP A 38 -8.30 -25.14 0.87
N ASP A 39 -8.26 -24.81 2.17
CA ASP A 39 -9.44 -24.26 2.86
C ASP A 39 -9.12 -23.02 3.72
N LEU A 40 -7.96 -22.41 3.48
CA LEU A 40 -7.58 -21.14 4.12
C LEU A 40 -7.26 -20.12 3.03
N PRO A 41 -8.26 -19.45 2.45
CA PRO A 41 -7.99 -18.32 1.60
C PRO A 41 -7.21 -17.30 2.43
N LEU A 42 -5.99 -16.97 1.99
CA LEU A 42 -5.11 -15.97 2.61
C LEU A 42 -5.80 -14.62 2.85
N PHE A 43 -6.91 -14.39 2.15
CA PHE A 43 -7.77 -13.20 2.24
C PHE A 43 -9.14 -13.44 2.93
N ALA A 44 -9.55 -14.68 3.23
CA ALA A 44 -10.82 -14.94 3.92
C ALA A 44 -10.78 -14.63 5.42
N ALA A 45 -9.59 -14.56 6.01
CA ALA A 45 -9.40 -14.17 7.41
C ALA A 45 -9.79 -12.71 7.72
N GLN A 46 -10.17 -11.90 6.72
CA GLN A 46 -10.54 -10.49 6.91
C GLN A 46 -12.02 -10.26 7.24
N ALA A 47 -12.87 -11.29 7.17
CA ALA A 47 -14.33 -11.13 7.37
C ALA A 47 -14.76 -10.82 8.82
N ARG A 48 -13.84 -10.77 9.79
CA ARG A 48 -14.20 -10.37 11.16
C ARG A 48 -13.04 -9.72 11.90
N ALA A 49 -12.55 -8.60 11.39
CA ALA A 49 -11.94 -7.63 12.28
C ALA A 49 -13.03 -7.24 13.32
N PRO A 50 -12.77 -7.34 14.63
CA PRO A 50 -13.68 -6.77 15.62
C PRO A 50 -13.84 -5.29 15.25
N ALA A 51 -15.08 -4.79 15.27
CA ALA A 51 -15.36 -3.39 15.02
C ALA A 51 -14.39 -2.57 15.89
N SER A 52 -13.43 -1.91 15.22
CA SER A 52 -12.43 -1.12 15.92
C SER A 52 -13.18 -0.16 16.84
N PRO A 53 -12.75 0.01 18.10
CA PRO A 53 -13.33 1.05 18.95
C PRO A 53 -13.35 2.34 18.14
N SER A 54 -14.48 3.06 18.20
CA SER A 54 -14.63 4.35 17.53
C SER A 54 -13.33 5.14 17.70
N PRO A 55 -12.71 5.60 16.60
CA PRO A 55 -11.40 6.22 16.69
C PRO A 55 -11.45 7.27 17.78
N ALA A 56 -10.53 7.17 18.74
CA ALA A 56 -10.34 8.22 19.73
C ALA A 56 -10.33 9.57 18.98
N ARG A 57 -10.97 10.60 19.56
CA ARG A 57 -11.02 11.93 18.94
C ARG A 57 -9.62 12.29 18.42
N ASP A 58 -9.55 12.63 17.15
CA ASP A 58 -8.31 12.96 16.42
C ASP A 58 -8.41 14.42 15.99
N PRO A 59 -8.05 15.37 16.88
CA PRO A 59 -8.21 16.79 16.61
C PRO A 59 -7.40 17.26 15.41
N LEU A 60 -6.29 16.58 15.11
CA LEU A 60 -5.47 16.90 13.94
C LEU A 60 -6.21 16.52 12.65
N ARG A 61 -6.78 15.31 12.58
CA ARG A 61 -7.56 14.87 11.42
C ARG A 61 -8.79 15.75 11.19
N GLU A 62 -9.49 16.12 12.26
CA GLU A 62 -10.64 17.04 12.18
C GLU A 62 -10.22 18.42 11.65
N ALA A 63 -9.13 18.99 12.18
CA ALA A 63 -8.62 20.28 11.74
C ALA A 63 -8.08 20.25 10.29
N MET A 64 -7.47 19.14 9.86
CA MET A 64 -7.03 18.95 8.48
C MET A 64 -8.19 18.83 7.50
N ALA A 65 -9.29 18.18 7.88
CA ALA A 65 -10.47 18.05 7.03
C ALA A 65 -11.15 19.41 6.73
N ALA A 66 -11.02 20.36 7.65
CA ALA A 66 -11.52 21.73 7.50
C ALA A 66 -10.49 22.71 6.88
N PHE A 67 -9.29 22.25 6.53
CA PHE A 67 -8.23 23.10 6.01
C PHE A 67 -8.39 23.31 4.50
N ASP A 68 -8.64 24.55 4.09
CA ASP A 68 -8.75 24.95 2.69
C ASP A 68 -7.72 26.05 2.36
N PRO A 69 -6.55 25.71 1.80
CA PRO A 69 -5.51 26.68 1.48
C PRO A 69 -5.88 27.61 0.32
N ASP A 70 -6.80 27.20 -0.57
CA ASP A 70 -7.19 27.98 -1.74
C ASP A 70 -8.09 29.16 -1.35
N ALA A 71 -8.79 29.04 -0.21
CA ALA A 71 -9.58 30.11 0.38
C ALA A 71 -8.80 31.04 1.33
N MET A 72 -7.48 30.84 1.48
CA MET A 72 -6.64 31.59 2.43
C MET A 72 -5.63 32.48 1.71
N SER A 73 -5.35 33.65 2.28
CA SER A 73 -4.16 34.40 1.88
C SER A 73 -2.87 33.66 2.32
N PRO A 74 -1.71 33.92 1.69
CA PRO A 74 -0.45 33.27 2.06
C PRO A 74 -0.09 33.39 3.54
N ARG A 75 -0.43 34.53 4.18
CA ARG A 75 -0.19 34.75 5.60
C ARG A 75 -1.12 33.91 6.47
N GLU A 76 -2.40 33.84 6.13
CA GLU A 76 -3.39 33.04 6.86
C GLU A 76 -3.09 31.54 6.75
N ALA A 77 -2.68 31.07 5.57
CA ALA A 77 -2.25 29.70 5.37
C ALA A 77 -1.05 29.34 6.26
N LEU A 78 -0.05 30.22 6.35
CA LEU A 78 1.10 30.03 7.23
C LEU A 78 0.68 29.94 8.72
N ASP A 79 -0.18 30.85 9.17
CA ASP A 79 -0.70 30.83 10.54
C ASP A 79 -1.50 29.56 10.83
N ALA A 80 -2.30 29.10 9.86
CA ALA A 80 -3.08 27.87 9.97
C ALA A 80 -2.17 26.61 10.00
N LEU A 81 -1.08 26.58 9.23
CA LEU A 81 -0.08 25.51 9.30
C LEU A 81 0.59 25.44 10.69
N TYR A 82 0.92 26.58 11.30
CA TYR A 82 1.45 26.60 12.66
C TYR A 82 0.42 26.15 13.71
N ARG A 83 -0.88 26.38 13.49
CA ARG A 83 -1.95 25.83 14.34
C ARG A 83 -2.00 24.31 14.22
N LEU A 84 -1.98 23.76 13.01
CA LEU A 84 -1.94 22.31 12.78
C LEU A 84 -0.71 21.66 13.42
N LYS A 85 0.48 22.28 13.29
CA LYS A 85 1.71 21.80 13.93
C LYS A 85 1.58 21.66 15.45
N ARG A 86 0.86 22.57 16.11
CA ARG A 86 0.62 22.52 17.57
C ARG A 86 -0.39 21.45 17.98
N LEU A 87 -1.27 21.02 17.07
CA LEU A 87 -2.24 19.95 17.33
C LEU A 87 -1.64 18.55 17.16
N GLY A 88 -0.58 18.43 16.35
CA GLY A 88 0.15 17.17 16.13
C GLY A 88 1.42 17.01 16.97
N ALA A 89 1.72 17.95 17.87
CA ALA A 89 2.80 17.85 18.86
C ALA A 89 2.26 17.22 20.14
#